data_AF-A0A7J7HJL4-F1
#
_entry.id   AF-A0A7J7HJL4-F1
#
_cell.length_a   1.000
_cell.length_b   1.000
_cell.length_c   1.000
_cell.angle_alpha   90.00
_cell.angle_beta   90.00
_cell.angle_gamma   90.00
#
_symmetry.space_group_name_H-M   'P 1'
#
loop_
_entity.id
_entity.type
_entity.pdbx_description
1 polymer ?
#
loop_
_entity_poly.entity_id
_entity_poly.type
_entity_poly.pdbx_seq_one_letter_code
_entity_poly.pdbx_strand_id
1 'polypeptide(L)'
;MAPGATLMVRSAHGARAFLYPVVDPCDLRGFEVLSVFHPTDEVINSVVIARKFSVPMHSPHDHHQGLGPLMLPCKCSDHHIQGFSPLNQLIEEVAIHEEHLS
;
A
#
# COMPACT_ATOMS: atom_id res chain seq x y z
N MET A 1 -0.10 10.03 15.76
CA MET A 1 0.86 10.80 14.94
C MET A 1 0.28 12.17 14.58
N ALA A 2 1.14 13.19 14.54
CA ALA A 2 0.75 14.55 14.17
C ALA A 2 0.36 14.64 12.68
N PRO A 3 -0.52 15.58 12.28
CA PRO A 3 -0.70 15.98 10.88
C PRO A 3 0.63 16.16 10.15
N GLY A 4 0.73 15.65 8.92
CA GLY A 4 1.95 15.76 8.11
C GLY A 4 3.12 14.86 8.53
N ALA A 5 2.98 14.06 9.59
CA ALA A 5 4.04 13.12 9.99
C ALA A 5 4.30 12.04 8.93
N THR A 6 5.58 11.70 8.73
CA THR A 6 6.00 10.61 7.84
C THR A 6 5.94 9.28 8.58
N LEU A 7 5.37 8.28 7.92
CA LEU A 7 5.29 6.88 8.33
C LEU A 7 6.13 6.04 7.35
N MET A 8 7.04 5.23 7.88
CA MET A 8 7.75 4.19 7.14
C MET A 8 7.26 2.83 7.64
N VAL A 9 6.72 2.02 6.75
CA VAL A 9 6.21 0.68 7.08
C VAL A 9 7.10 -0.37 6.43
N ARG A 10 7.52 -1.36 7.21
CA ARG A 10 8.16 -2.58 6.70
C ARG A 10 7.06 -3.52 6.20
N SER A 11 7.08 -3.82 4.91
CA SER A 11 6.13 -4.69 4.19
C SER A 11 6.89 -5.78 3.45
N ALA A 12 6.21 -6.80 2.94
CA ALA A 12 6.79 -7.86 2.11
C ALA A 12 6.28 -7.75 0.67
N HIS A 13 6.94 -8.45 -0.26
CA HIS A 13 6.52 -8.57 -1.66
C HIS A 13 6.87 -9.96 -2.21
N GLY A 14 6.06 -10.47 -3.12
CA GLY A 14 6.24 -11.80 -3.74
C GLY A 14 6.30 -12.93 -2.72
N ALA A 15 7.16 -13.92 -2.96
CA ALA A 15 7.36 -15.08 -2.08
C ALA A 15 7.72 -14.69 -0.63
N ARG A 16 8.23 -13.48 -0.42
CA ARG A 16 8.71 -13.06 0.89
C ARG A 16 7.55 -12.68 1.82
N ALA A 17 6.33 -12.62 1.30
CA ALA A 17 5.08 -12.61 2.06
C ALA A 17 4.90 -13.84 2.97
N PHE A 18 5.61 -14.96 2.71
CA PHE A 18 5.64 -16.10 3.63
C PHE A 18 6.32 -15.77 4.96
N LEU A 19 7.21 -14.77 4.99
CA LEU A 19 7.95 -14.42 6.20
C LEU A 19 7.14 -13.51 7.13
N TYR A 20 6.37 -12.57 6.57
CA TYR A 20 5.49 -11.65 7.30
C TYR A 20 4.51 -10.93 6.34
N PRO A 21 3.46 -10.28 6.87
CA PRO A 21 2.38 -9.75 6.04
C PRO A 21 2.82 -8.69 5.02
N VAL A 22 2.16 -8.72 3.87
CA VAL A 22 2.15 -7.62 2.89
C VAL A 22 1.20 -6.54 3.40
N VAL A 23 1.64 -5.28 3.34
CA VAL A 23 0.84 -4.10 3.62
C VAL A 23 0.41 -3.48 2.31
N ASP A 24 -0.89 -3.43 2.08
CA ASP A 24 -1.49 -2.77 0.91
C ASP A 24 -1.67 -1.26 1.20
N PRO A 25 -1.56 -0.36 0.20
CA PRO A 25 -1.89 1.05 0.38
C PRO A 25 -3.25 1.32 1.02
N CYS A 26 -4.25 0.46 0.77
CA CYS A 26 -5.59 0.54 1.37
C CYS A 26 -5.58 0.32 2.90
N ASP A 27 -4.58 -0.38 3.43
CA ASP A 27 -4.43 -0.60 4.87
C ASP A 27 -4.00 0.69 5.60
N LEU A 28 -3.41 1.66 4.87
CA LEU A 28 -2.87 2.91 5.41
C LEU A 28 -3.89 4.06 5.40
N ARG A 29 -5.13 3.78 5.84
CA ARG A 29 -6.18 4.80 5.95
C ARG A 29 -5.74 5.97 6.82
N GLY A 30 -6.01 7.20 6.35
CA GLY A 30 -5.58 8.42 7.04
C GLY A 30 -4.15 8.86 6.67
N PHE A 31 -3.49 8.16 5.76
CA PHE A 31 -2.20 8.53 5.19
C PHE A 31 -2.26 8.62 3.67
N GLU A 32 -1.46 9.51 3.12
CA GLU A 32 -1.12 9.61 1.70
C GLU A 32 0.11 8.74 1.44
N VAL A 33 -0.01 7.69 0.63
CA VAL A 33 1.15 6.89 0.24
C VAL A 33 1.99 7.69 -0.77
N LEU A 34 3.25 7.91 -0.43
CA LEU A 34 4.19 8.68 -1.24
C LEU A 34 4.99 7.78 -2.17
N SER A 35 5.43 6.63 -1.68
CA SER A 35 6.24 5.68 -2.45
C SER A 35 6.20 4.29 -1.84
N VAL A 36 6.38 3.28 -2.69
CA VAL A 36 6.56 1.88 -2.31
C VAL A 36 7.82 1.37 -2.99
N PHE A 37 8.67 0.68 -2.23
CA PHE A 37 9.92 0.12 -2.71
C PHE A 37 10.02 -1.37 -2.39
N HIS A 38 10.29 -2.16 -3.41
CA HIS A 38 10.48 -3.61 -3.33
C HIS A 38 11.92 -3.92 -3.76
N PRO A 39 12.84 -4.18 -2.83
CA PRO A 39 14.21 -4.56 -3.17
C PRO A 39 14.23 -5.90 -3.92
N THR A 40 15.12 -6.01 -4.90
CA THR A 40 15.36 -7.21 -5.72
C THR A 40 16.66 -7.93 -5.35
N ASP A 41 17.29 -7.55 -4.24
CA ASP A 41 18.52 -8.13 -3.72
C ASP A 41 18.24 -8.91 -2.42
N GLU A 42 19.28 -9.19 -1.64
CA GLU A 42 19.20 -9.89 -0.36
C GLU A 42 18.42 -9.11 0.72
N VAL A 43 18.13 -7.81 0.50
CA VAL A 43 17.34 -7.05 1.45
C VAL A 43 15.93 -7.55 1.41
N ILE A 44 15.48 -8.11 2.54
CA ILE A 44 14.13 -8.61 2.57
C ILE A 44 13.13 -7.41 2.58
N ASN A 45 13.17 -6.50 3.54
CA ASN A 45 12.00 -5.63 3.71
C ASN A 45 11.67 -4.72 2.52
N SER A 46 10.45 -4.87 1.98
CA SER A 46 9.82 -3.81 1.22
C SER A 46 9.48 -2.66 2.16
N VAL A 47 9.44 -1.46 1.61
CA VAL A 47 9.18 -0.24 2.38
C VAL A 47 8.05 0.52 1.75
N VAL A 48 7.06 0.90 2.56
CA VAL A 48 6.02 1.85 2.18
C VAL A 48 6.27 3.15 2.93
N ILE A 49 6.40 4.25 2.20
CA ILE A 49 6.50 5.59 2.77
C ILE A 49 5.15 6.28 2.60
N ALA A 50 4.57 6.75 3.69
CA ALA A 50 3.31 7.44 3.70
C ALA A 50 3.35 8.68 4.60
N ARG A 51 2.44 9.63 4.39
CA ARG A 51 2.35 10.87 5.17
C ARG A 51 0.95 11.01 5.76
N LYS A 52 0.85 11.27 7.06
CA LYS A 52 -0.46 11.47 7.71
C LYS A 52 -1.15 12.68 7.11
N PHE A 53 -2.40 12.53 6.70
CA PHE A 53 -3.17 13.66 6.18
C PHE A 53 -3.21 14.79 7.21
N SER A 54 -3.01 16.00 6.71
CA SER A 54 -3.34 17.20 7.45
C SER A 54 -4.85 17.37 7.40
N VAL A 55 -5.58 16.83 8.36
CA VAL A 55 -6.96 17.24 8.56
C VAL A 55 -6.95 18.73 8.89
N PRO A 56 -7.62 19.60 8.11
CA PRO A 56 -8.05 20.85 8.68
C PRO A 56 -9.07 20.47 9.77
N MET A 57 -8.80 20.84 11.01
CA MET A 57 -9.78 20.78 12.09
C MET A 57 -10.96 21.69 11.72
N HIS A 58 -11.97 21.17 11.03
CA HIS A 58 -13.28 21.79 10.97
C HIS A 58 -14.31 20.86 11.59
N SER A 59 -14.92 21.40 12.64
CA SER A 59 -16.00 20.87 13.47
C SER A 59 -17.18 20.34 12.63
N PRO A 60 -17.91 19.33 13.12
CA PRO A 60 -19.09 18.82 12.45
C PRO A 60 -20.28 19.74 12.78
N HIS A 61 -20.43 20.86 12.07
CA HIS A 61 -21.70 21.58 11.91
C HIS A 61 -21.45 22.76 10.95
N ASP A 62 -21.73 22.58 9.66
CA ASP A 62 -22.79 23.31 8.98
C ASP A 62 -22.88 22.93 7.50
N HIS A 63 -24.10 23.09 6.98
CA HIS A 63 -24.53 22.67 5.66
C HIS A 63 -23.82 23.45 4.53
N HIS A 64 -23.74 22.79 3.36
CA HIS A 64 -23.64 23.35 2.01
C HIS A 64 -22.24 23.49 1.38
N GLN A 65 -22.02 22.65 0.34
CA GLN A 65 -21.16 22.85 -0.84
C GLN A 65 -19.65 23.09 -0.66
N GLY A 66 -18.84 22.15 -1.19
CA GLY A 66 -17.52 22.46 -1.75
C GLY A 66 -16.37 21.58 -1.23
N LEU A 67 -15.91 20.65 -2.09
CA LEU A 67 -14.54 20.13 -2.18
C LEU A 67 -13.81 19.85 -0.84
N GLY A 68 -14.25 18.84 -0.11
CA GLY A 68 -13.39 18.16 0.86
C GLY A 68 -12.18 17.54 0.14
N PRO A 69 -11.01 17.38 0.80
CA PRO A 69 -9.80 16.86 0.16
C PRO A 69 -10.15 15.54 -0.50
N LEU A 70 -10.01 15.49 -1.83
CA LEU A 70 -10.33 14.36 -2.68
C LEU A 70 -9.66 13.13 -2.09
N MET A 71 -10.45 12.33 -1.38
CA MET A 71 -10.16 10.94 -1.12
C MET A 71 -10.05 10.33 -2.51
N LEU A 72 -8.83 10.23 -3.05
CA LEU A 72 -8.59 9.45 -4.25
C LEU A 72 -9.04 8.05 -3.88
N PRO A 73 -10.19 7.58 -4.41
CA PRO A 73 -10.56 6.20 -4.22
C PRO A 73 -9.47 5.43 -4.96
N CYS A 74 -8.74 4.58 -4.25
CA CYS A 74 -8.01 3.51 -4.89
C CYS A 74 -9.02 2.89 -5.87
N LYS A 75 -8.80 3.03 -7.18
CA LYS A 75 -9.59 2.32 -8.19
C LYS A 75 -9.21 0.85 -8.13
N CYS A 76 -9.51 0.20 -7.02
CA CYS A 76 -9.49 -1.23 -6.88
C CYS A 76 -10.82 -1.69 -7.44
N SER A 77 -10.84 -1.97 -8.74
CA SER A 77 -11.88 -2.80 -9.34
C SER A 77 -12.09 -4.02 -8.46
N ASP A 78 -13.37 -4.30 -8.19
CA ASP A 78 -13.97 -5.35 -7.35
C ASP A 78 -13.33 -6.74 -7.53
N HIS A 79 -12.07 -6.89 -7.15
CA HIS A 79 -11.46 -8.18 -6.90
C HIS A 79 -11.93 -8.57 -5.51
N HIS A 80 -13.07 -9.27 -5.53
CA HIS A 80 -13.42 -10.38 -4.66
C HIS A 80 -12.32 -10.67 -3.64
N ILE A 81 -12.67 -10.67 -2.36
CA ILE A 81 -11.83 -11.19 -1.26
C ILE A 81 -11.48 -12.64 -1.59
N GLN A 82 -10.49 -12.83 -2.46
CA GLN A 82 -9.94 -14.11 -2.81
C GLN A 82 -8.91 -14.35 -1.72
N GLY A 83 -9.35 -15.15 -0.75
CA GLY A 83 -8.55 -15.57 0.37
C GLY A 83 -7.11 -15.81 -0.06
N PHE A 84 -6.21 -15.17 0.68
CA PHE A 84 -4.76 -15.32 0.64
C PHE A 84 -4.36 -16.69 0.08
N SER A 85 -4.04 -16.72 -1.21
CA SER A 85 -3.49 -17.89 -1.88
C SER A 85 -2.07 -17.52 -2.30
N PRO A 86 -1.08 -17.63 -1.38
CA PRO A 86 0.33 -17.29 -1.65
C PRO A 86 0.92 -17.96 -2.90
N LEU A 87 0.30 -19.06 -3.33
CA LEU A 87 0.70 -19.84 -4.50
C LEU A 87 0.58 -19.09 -5.84
N ASN A 88 -0.41 -18.21 -6.00
CA ASN A 88 -0.60 -17.56 -7.30
C ASN A 88 0.48 -16.50 -7.59
N GLN A 89 0.94 -15.78 -6.57
CA GLN A 89 2.06 -14.83 -6.71
C GLN A 89 3.39 -15.54 -6.97
N LEU A 90 3.58 -16.76 -6.47
CA LEU A 90 4.79 -17.54 -6.71
C LEU A 90 4.95 -17.91 -8.20
N ILE A 91 3.85 -18.24 -8.89
CA ILE A 91 3.88 -18.62 -10.31
C ILE A 91 4.31 -17.43 -11.18
N GLU A 92 3.85 -16.22 -10.85
CA GLU A 92 4.18 -15.01 -11.61
C GLU A 92 5.64 -14.56 -11.39
N GLU A 93 6.12 -14.56 -10.13
CA GLU A 93 7.52 -14.25 -9.82
C GLU A 93 8.52 -15.22 -10.46
N VAL A 94 8.21 -16.53 -10.47
CA VAL A 94 9.04 -17.53 -11.16
C VAL A 94 9.05 -17.28 -12.68
N ALA A 95 7.92 -16.90 -13.27
CA ALA A 95 7.84 -16.60 -14.70
C ALA A 95 8.69 -15.36 -15.09
N ILE A 96 8.73 -14.32 -14.26
CA ILE A 96 9.54 -13.11 -14.51
C ILE A 96 11.04 -13.41 -14.45
N HIS A 97 11.44 -14.32 -13.56
CA HIS A 97 12.84 -14.71 -13.42
C HIS A 97 13.34 -15.58 -14.59
N GLU A 98 12.46 -16.34 -15.25
CA GLU A 98 12.80 -17.20 -16.39
C GLU A 98 13.07 -16.39 -17.69
N GLU A 99 12.40 -15.26 -17.91
CA GLU A 99 12.61 -14.43 -19.12
C GLU A 99 13.95 -13.65 -19.14
N HIS A 100 14.64 -13.53 -18.01
CA HIS A 100 15.97 -12.89 -17.94
C HIS A 100 17.14 -13.87 -18.14
N LEU A 101 16.86 -15.16 -18.36
CA LEU A 101 17.84 -16.24 -18.54
C LEU A 101 17.84 -16.85 -19.95
N SER A 102 17.10 -16.28 -20.91
CA SER A 102 17.16 -16.66 -22.35
C SER A 102 17.92 -15.67 -23.22
#